data_AF-A0A0Q8RBQ1-F1
#
_entry.id   AF-A0A0Q8RBQ1-F1
#
_cell.length_a   1.000
_cell.length_b   1.000
_cell.length_c   1.000
_cell.angle_alpha   90.00
_cell.angle_beta   90.00
_cell.angle_gamma   90.00
#
_symmetry.space_group_name_H-M   'P 1'
#
loop_
_entity.id
_entity.type
_entity.pdbx_description
1 polymer ?
#
loop_
_entity_poly.entity_id
_entity_poly.type
_entity_poly.pdbx_seq_one_letter_code
_entity_poly.pdbx_strand_id
1 'polypeptide(L)' 'MEASGLLKPTPGAPRPTTPAVGELAAFGDRQTGQLDKANADKAGAGAILTMCEKRNADAIDAATPKGLFRRIFG' A
#
# COMPACT_ATOMS: atom_id res chain seq x y z
N MET A 1 -4.40 15.86 6.55
CA MET A 1 -5.26 15.36 5.44
C MET A 1 -4.87 13.91 5.21
N GLU A 2 -5.70 12.94 5.60
CA GLU A 2 -5.55 11.57 5.10
C GLU A 2 -6.02 11.55 3.64
N ALA A 3 -5.15 11.97 2.73
CA ALA A 3 -5.55 12.27 1.35
C ALA A 3 -5.95 11.03 0.52
N SER A 4 -5.58 9.83 0.95
CA SER A 4 -5.81 8.60 0.17
C SER A 4 -6.78 7.60 0.80
N GLY A 5 -7.17 7.77 2.07
CA GLY A 5 -7.92 6.74 2.80
C GLY A 5 -7.14 5.44 3.06
N LEU A 6 -5.91 5.32 2.55
CA LEU A 6 -5.05 4.14 2.59
C LEU A 6 -4.68 3.68 4.01
N LEU A 7 -4.75 4.60 4.98
CA LEU A 7 -4.47 4.32 6.39
C LEU A 7 -5.73 3.93 7.18
N LYS A 8 -6.92 4.04 6.57
CA LYS A 8 -8.17 3.68 7.23
C LYS A 8 -8.33 2.16 7.18
N PRO A 9 -8.56 1.49 8.33
CA PRO A 9 -8.79 0.06 8.33
C PRO A 9 -10.01 -0.31 7.49
N THR A 10 -9.88 -1.34 6.65
CA THR A 10 -11.03 -1.93 5.97
C THR A 10 -11.92 -2.65 7.00
N PRO A 11 -13.20 -2.28 7.15
CA PRO A 11 -14.09 -2.96 8.07
C PRO A 11 -14.39 -4.38 7.60
N GLY A 12 -14.60 -5.29 8.54
CA GLY A 12 -15.13 -6.63 8.24
C GLY A 12 -16.55 -6.58 7.67
N ALA A 13 -16.97 -7.66 7.00
CA ALA A 13 -18.35 -7.78 6.55
C ALA A 13 -19.31 -7.92 7.74
N PRO A 14 -20.57 -7.43 7.62
CA PRO A 14 -21.59 -7.67 8.63
C PRO A 14 -21.78 -9.16 8.91
N ARG A 15 -21.90 -9.53 10.18
CA ARG A 15 -22.08 -10.93 10.57
C ARG A 15 -23.46 -11.46 10.11
N PRO A 16 -23.57 -12.76 9.77
CA PRO A 16 -24.84 -13.44 9.57
C PRO A 16 -25.80 -13.21 10.74
N THR A 17 -27.07 -12.98 10.45
CA THR A 17 -28.14 -12.91 11.46
C THR A 17 -28.88 -14.23 11.62
N THR A 18 -28.64 -15.19 10.73
CA THR A 18 -29.26 -16.52 10.75
C THR A 18 -28.21 -17.62 10.52
N PRO A 19 -28.43 -18.85 11.00
CA PRO A 19 -27.51 -19.97 10.77
C PRO A 19 -27.74 -20.68 9.42
N ALA A 20 -28.51 -20.08 8.51
CA ALA A 20 -28.77 -20.69 7.21
C ALA A 20 -27.46 -20.83 6.41
N VAL A 21 -27.25 -22.00 5.80
CA VAL A 21 -26.03 -22.28 5.00
C VAL A 21 -25.82 -21.22 3.91
N GLY A 22 -26.89 -20.77 3.26
CA GLY A 22 -26.83 -19.70 2.25
C GLY A 22 -26.35 -18.36 2.82
N GLU A 23 -26.72 -18.02 4.06
CA GLU A 23 -26.27 -16.78 4.70
C GLU A 23 -24.80 -16.86 5.12
N LEU A 24 -24.33 -18.03 5.55
CA LEU A 24 -22.92 -18.28 5.83
C LEU A 24 -22.06 -18.14 4.56
N ALA A 25 -22.52 -18.68 3.43
CA ALA A 25 -21.85 -18.53 2.14
C ALA A 25 -21.80 -17.06 1.70
N ALA A 26 -22.94 -16.35 1.75
CA ALA A 26 -23.01 -14.93 1.41
C ALA A 26 -22.12 -14.06 2.32
N PHE A 27 -21.98 -14.42 3.60
CA PHE A 27 -21.01 -13.78 4.49
C PHE A 27 -19.57 -14.05 4.05
N GLY A 28 -19.22 -15.28 3.68
CA GLY A 28 -17.90 -15.63 3.13
C GLY A 28 -17.53 -14.80 1.91
N ASP A 29 -18.46 -14.62 0.97
CA ASP A 29 -18.24 -13.79 -0.22
C ASP A 29 -18.03 -12.33 0.14
N ARG A 30 -18.89 -11.77 1.01
CA ARG A 30 -18.74 -10.39 1.49
C ARG A 30 -17.42 -10.17 2.22
N GLN A 31 -17.00 -11.13 3.05
CA GLN A 31 -15.73 -11.05 3.79
C GLN A 31 -14.53 -11.12 2.86
N THR A 32 -14.58 -11.96 1.82
CA THR A 32 -13.56 -12.03 0.77
C THR A 32 -13.45 -10.69 0.05
N GLY A 33 -14.57 -10.06 -0.31
CA GLY A 33 -14.56 -8.73 -0.93
C GLY A 33 -13.96 -7.63 -0.04
N GLN A 34 -14.05 -7.72 1.29
CA GLN A 34 -13.34 -6.80 2.19
C GLN A 34 -11.84 -7.09 2.24
N LEU A 35 -11.44 -8.37 2.18
CA LEU A 35 -10.04 -8.76 2.12
C LEU A 35 -9.37 -8.26 0.83
N ASP A 36 -10.06 -8.32 -0.30
CA ASP A 36 -9.57 -7.81 -1.58
C ASP A 36 -9.31 -6.30 -1.53
N LYS A 37 -10.22 -5.53 -0.91
CA LYS A 37 -10.01 -4.09 -0.70
C LYS A 37 -8.78 -3.81 0.15
N ALA A 38 -8.65 -4.52 1.28
CA ALA A 38 -7.48 -4.36 2.17
C ALA A 38 -6.17 -4.71 1.45
N ASN A 39 -6.18 -5.72 0.57
CA ASN A 39 -5.02 -6.10 -0.24
C ASN A 39 -4.70 -5.05 -1.32
N ALA A 40 -5.71 -4.44 -1.93
CA ALA A 40 -5.52 -3.33 -2.88
C ALA A 40 -4.85 -2.12 -2.20
N ASP A 41 -5.27 -1.77 -0.99
CA ASP A 41 -4.65 -0.69 -0.21
C ASP A 41 -3.17 -0.99 0.09
N LYS A 42 -2.84 -2.23 0.49
CA LYS A 42 -1.46 -2.66 0.71
C LYS A 42 -0.62 -2.59 -0.57
N ALA A 43 -1.17 -3.01 -1.70
CA ALA A 43 -0.47 -2.94 -2.99
C ALA A 43 -0.18 -1.47 -3.37
N GLY A 44 -1.15 -0.59 -3.17
CA GLY A 44 -0.99 0.86 -3.35
C GLY A 44 0.09 1.45 -2.46
N ALA A 45 0.10 1.10 -1.16
CA ALA A 45 1.14 1.53 -0.21
C ALA A 45 2.54 1.10 -0.66
N GLY A 46 2.69 -0.15 -1.08
CA GLY A 46 3.95 -0.68 -1.62
C GLY A 46 4.43 0.11 -2.84
N ALA A 47 3.55 0.37 -3.80
CA ALA A 47 3.89 1.15 -5.00
C ALA A 47 4.33 2.58 -4.66
N ILE A 48 3.65 3.24 -3.72
CA ILE A 48 4.05 4.58 -3.24
C ILE A 48 5.43 4.54 -2.62
N LEU A 49 5.72 3.55 -1.76
CA LEU A 49 7.03 3.41 -1.13
C LEU A 49 8.13 3.23 -2.18
N THR A 50 7.93 2.33 -3.14
CA THR A 50 8.87 2.11 -4.25
C THR A 50 9.12 3.38 -5.06
N MET A 51 8.09 4.18 -5.35
CA MET A 51 8.28 5.45 -6.05
C MET A 51 9.07 6.47 -5.22
N CYS A 52 8.82 6.54 -3.90
CA CYS A 52 9.56 7.40 -2.99
C CYS A 52 11.04 6.99 -2.90
N GLU A 53 11.33 5.70 -2.77
CA GLU A 53 12.69 5.17 -2.74
C GLU A 53 13.43 5.46 -4.04
N LYS A 54 12.79 5.23 -5.19
CA LYS A 54 13.36 5.59 -6.49
C LYS A 54 13.68 7.09 -6.59
N ARG A 55 12.73 7.95 -6.21
CA ARG A 55 12.93 9.41 -6.25
C ARG A 55 14.08 9.84 -5.36
N ASN A 56 14.22 9.23 -4.18
CA ASN A 56 15.31 9.51 -3.25
C ASN A 56 16.66 9.04 -3.82
N ALA A 57 16.71 7.86 -4.44
CA ALA A 57 17.91 7.36 -5.11
C ALA A 57 18.35 8.28 -6.25
N ASP A 58 17.40 8.70 -7.10
CA ASP A 58 17.67 9.63 -8.21
C ASP A 58 18.19 10.99 -7.68
N ALA A 59 17.64 11.49 -6.56
CA ALA A 59 18.10 12.72 -5.93
C ALA A 59 19.52 12.60 -5.34
N ILE A 60 19.85 11.45 -4.72
CA ILE A 60 21.20 11.18 -4.20
C ILE A 60 22.21 11.11 -5.35
N ASP A 61 21.89 10.42 -6.44
CA ASP A 61 22.77 10.34 -7.62
C ASP A 61 23.05 11.73 -8.19
N ALA A 62 22.01 12.56 -8.31
CA ALA A 62 22.14 13.94 -8.78
C ALA A 62 22.97 14.84 -7.84
N ALA A 63 22.86 14.63 -6.53
CA ALA A 63 23.57 15.43 -5.52
C ALA A 63 25.00 14.95 -5.26
N THR A 64 25.35 13.71 -5.64
CA THR A 64 26.67 13.13 -5.33
C THR A 64 27.74 13.66 -6.31
N PRO A 65 28.80 14.33 -5.82
CA PRO A 65 29.89 14.79 -6.68
C PRO A 65 30.58 13.60 -7.36
N LYS A 66 30.70 13.65 -8.69
CA LYS A 66 31.32 12.56 -9.46
C LYS A 66 32.81 12.42 -9.14
N GLY A 67 33.35 11.21 -9.28
CA GLY A 67 34.69 10.83 -8.82
C GLY A 67 35.84 11.73 -9.30
N LEU A 68 35.71 12.38 -10.47
CA LEU A 68 36.71 13.35 -10.94
C LEU A 68 36.72 14.64 -10.10
N PHE A 69 35.54 15.13 -9.71
CA PHE A 69 35.39 16.31 -8.85
C PHE A 69 35.94 16.05 -7.45
N ARG A 70 35.64 14.86 -6.89
CA ARG A 70 36.13 14.41 -5.58
C ARG A 70 37.65 14.13 -5.56
N ARG A 71 38.24 13.78 -6.71
CA ARG A 71 39.69 13.54 -6.86
C ARG A 71 40.51 14.82 -7.08
N ILE A 72 39.89 15.88 -7.59
CA ILE A 72 40.54 17.17 -7.88
C ILE A 72 40.32 18.19 -6.76
N PHE A 73 39.15 18.17 -6.10
CA PHE A 73 38.75 19.21 -5.13
C PHE A 73 38.38 18.68 -3.74
N GLY A 74 38.51 17.37 -3.47
CA GLY A 74 38.37 16.77 -2.14
C GLY A 74 39.73 16.47 -1.53
#